data_AF-A0A6G2QJ21-F1
#
_entry.id   AF-A0A6G2QJ21-F1
#
_cell.length_a   1.000
_cell.length_b   1.000
_cell.length_c   1.000
_cell.angle_alpha   90.00
_cell.angle_beta   90.00
_cell.angle_gamma   90.00
#
_symmetry.space_group_name_H-M   'P 1'
#
loop_
_entity.id
_entity.type
_entity.pdbx_description
1 polymer ?
#
loop_
_entity_poly.entity_id
_entity_poly.type
_entity_poly.pdbx_seq_one_letter_code
_entity_poly.pdbx_strand_id
1 'polypeptide(L)' 'MTNRESQLHVPADLEGGLASLRGDCARMAPHWTVPDRAAARPVSPSLIHGVRVPVASARLLDAMADYGD' A
#
# COMPACT_ATOMS: atom_id res chain seq x y z
N MET A 1 -13.80 -24.25 -3.58
CA MET A 1 -14.18 -23.86 -2.21
C MET A 1 -13.85 -22.38 -2.05
N THR A 2 -14.91 -21.58 -1.91
CA THR A 2 -15.01 -20.12 -1.74
C THR A 2 -14.19 -19.23 -2.70
N ASN A 3 -14.70 -19.05 -3.92
CA ASN A 3 -14.51 -17.76 -4.62
C ASN A 3 -15.08 -16.69 -3.69
N ARG A 4 -14.22 -15.82 -3.16
CA ARG A 4 -14.66 -14.65 -2.43
C ARG A 4 -15.28 -13.74 -3.47
N GLU A 5 -16.58 -13.91 -3.70
CA GLU A 5 -17.46 -12.94 -4.36
C GLU A 5 -16.92 -11.58 -3.98
N SER A 6 -16.32 -10.94 -4.97
CA SER A 6 -15.69 -9.63 -4.92
C SER A 6 -16.44 -8.79 -3.90
N GLN A 7 -15.74 -8.42 -2.82
CA GLN A 7 -16.19 -7.42 -1.85
C GLN A 7 -17.03 -6.42 -2.61
N LEU A 8 -18.31 -6.32 -2.29
CA LEU A 8 -19.22 -5.35 -2.91
C LEU A 8 -18.46 -4.02 -2.93
N HIS A 9 -18.03 -3.62 -4.11
CA HIS A 9 -17.30 -2.38 -4.30
C HIS A 9 -18.35 -1.30 -4.10
N VAL A 10 -18.53 -0.86 -2.85
CA VAL A 10 -19.18 0.41 -2.59
C VAL A 10 -18.37 1.42 -3.40
N PRO A 11 -18.97 2.08 -4.40
CA PRO A 11 -18.27 3.14 -5.10
C PRO A 11 -17.82 4.12 -4.03
N ALA A 12 -16.50 4.29 -3.87
CA ALA A 12 -16.02 5.43 -3.12
C ALA A 12 -16.67 6.65 -3.76
N ASP A 13 -17.22 7.55 -2.95
CA ASP A 13 -17.72 8.82 -3.46
C ASP A 13 -16.51 9.65 -3.89
N LEU A 14 -16.09 9.45 -5.15
CA LEU A 14 -14.92 10.08 -5.74
C LEU A 14 -15.13 11.58 -5.96
N GLU A 15 -16.38 12.07 -5.89
CA GLU A 15 -16.74 13.48 -6.03
C GLU A 15 -16.34 14.31 -4.80
N GLY A 16 -16.17 13.68 -3.63
CA GLY A 16 -15.80 14.37 -2.37
C GLY A 16 -14.35 14.86 -2.30
N GLY A 17 -13.51 14.54 -3.30
CA GLY A 17 -12.12 14.96 -3.38
C GLY A 17 -11.23 14.45 -2.22
N LEU A 18 -10.02 15.01 -2.10
CA LEU A 18 -9.00 14.54 -1.13
C LEU A 18 -9.43 14.69 0.35
N ALA A 19 -10.26 15.68 0.67
CA ALA A 19 -10.75 15.88 2.02
C ALA A 19 -11.69 14.73 2.45
N SER A 20 -12.60 14.32 1.57
CA SER A 20 -13.48 13.17 1.82
C SER A 20 -12.69 11.88 1.95
N LEU A 21 -11.73 11.66 1.03
CA LEU A 21 -10.85 10.48 1.04
C LEU A 21 -10.07 10.36 2.36
N ARG A 22 -9.51 11.46 2.88
CA ARG A 22 -8.83 11.46 4.19
C ARG A 22 -9.79 11.07 5.33
N GLY A 23 -11.04 11.52 5.27
CA GLY A 23 -12.08 11.12 6.20
C GLY A 23 -12.41 9.63 6.13
N ASP A 24 -12.48 9.07 4.92
CA ASP A 24 -12.66 7.62 4.71
C ASP A 24 -11.49 6.81 5.27
N CYS A 25 -10.24 7.23 5.00
CA CYS A 25 -9.05 6.59 5.56
C CYS A 25 -9.07 6.60 7.09
N ALA A 26 -9.46 7.73 7.71
CA ALA A 26 -9.55 7.83 9.17
C ALA A 26 -10.63 6.90 9.75
N ARG A 27 -11.77 6.73 9.06
CA ARG A 27 -12.80 5.75 9.45
C ARG A 27 -12.32 4.31 9.33
N MET A 28 -11.45 4.02 8.36
CA MET A 28 -10.92 2.67 8.14
C MET A 28 -9.75 2.31 9.06
N ALA A 29 -8.96 3.29 9.50
CA ALA A 29 -7.76 3.05 10.31
C ALA A 29 -7.97 2.14 11.54
N PRO A 30 -9.06 2.24 12.33
CA PRO A 30 -9.28 1.36 13.48
C PRO A 30 -9.47 -0.12 13.13
N HIS A 31 -9.84 -0.44 11.90
CA HIS A 31 -10.04 -1.81 11.44
C HIS A 31 -8.74 -2.49 10.98
N TRP A 32 -7.64 -1.74 10.87
CA TRP A 32 -6.35 -2.28 10.52
C TRP A 32 -5.59 -2.69 11.78
N THR A 33 -5.49 -3.99 12.00
CA THR A 33 -4.60 -4.55 13.02
C THR A 33 -3.15 -4.34 12.59
N VAL A 34 -2.47 -3.39 13.21
CA VAL A 34 -1.02 -3.28 13.11
C VAL A 34 -0.42 -4.34 14.03
N PRO A 35 0.34 -5.32 13.49
CA PRO A 35 1.06 -6.25 14.34
C PRO A 35 2.00 -5.47 15.27
N ASP A 36 2.12 -5.90 16.52
CA ASP A 36 3.09 -5.30 17.43
C ASP A 36 4.49 -5.40 16.79
N ARG A 37 5.01 -4.26 16.36
CA ARG A 37 6.25 -4.19 15.62
C ARG A 37 7.36 -4.15 16.64
N ALA A 38 7.95 -5.31 16.91
CA ALA A 38 9.20 -5.38 17.67
C ALA A 38 10.21 -4.39 17.07
N ALA A 39 10.91 -3.66 17.94
CA ALA A 39 11.97 -2.75 17.51
C ALA A 39 12.96 -3.54 16.63
N ALA A 40 13.15 -3.07 15.39
CA ALA A 40 14.09 -3.70 14.48
C ALA A 40 15.50 -3.62 15.08
N ARG A 41 16.12 -4.77 15.33
CA ARG A 41 17.52 -4.80 15.74
C ARG A 41 18.41 -4.49 14.52
N PRO A 42 19.51 -3.75 14.69
CA PRO A 42 20.48 -3.59 13.62
C PRO A 42 20.95 -4.97 13.14
N VAL A 43 20.85 -5.22 11.83
CA VAL A 43 21.38 -6.42 11.17
C VAL A 43 22.59 -6.03 10.35
N SER A 44 23.54 -6.96 10.17
CA SER A 44 24.65 -6.71 9.25
C SER A 44 24.10 -6.45 7.84
N PRO A 45 24.70 -5.53 7.05
CA PRO A 45 24.26 -5.28 5.67
C PRO A 45 24.19 -6.54 4.80
N SER A 46 25.08 -7.52 5.05
CA SER A 46 25.08 -8.83 4.35
C SER A 46 23.81 -9.66 4.56
N LEU A 47 23.02 -9.37 5.61
CA LEU A 47 21.73 -10.00 5.89
C LEU A 47 20.56 -9.24 5.27
N ILE A 48 20.77 -8.04 4.75
CA ILE A 48 19.78 -7.32 3.96
C ILE A 48 19.83 -7.92 2.56
N HIS A 49 19.00 -8.95 2.35
CA HIS A 49 18.86 -9.56 1.04
C HIS A 49 18.09 -8.56 0.19
N GLY A 50 18.75 -8.00 -0.83
CA GLY A 50 18.12 -7.03 -1.72
C GLY A 50 16.91 -7.62 -2.44
N VAL A 51 15.90 -6.80 -2.68
CA VAL A 51 14.77 -7.18 -3.54
C VAL A 51 15.21 -7.08 -4.99
N ARG A 52 15.07 -8.16 -5.76
CA ARG A 52 15.31 -8.15 -7.21
C ARG A 52 14.00 -7.82 -7.91
N VAL A 53 13.92 -6.62 -8.46
CA VAL A 53 12.75 -6.17 -9.22
C VAL A 53 12.97 -6.50 -10.71
N PRO A 54 12.00 -7.12 -11.40
CA PRO A 54 12.09 -7.33 -12.84
C PRO A 54 12.16 -6.01 -13.62
N VAL A 55 12.90 -6.01 -14.73
CA VAL A 55 13.07 -4.82 -15.60
C VAL A 55 11.73 -4.24 -16.07
N ALA A 56 10.74 -5.10 -16.36
CA ALA A 56 9.41 -4.66 -16.76
C ALA A 56 8.71 -3.81 -15.68
N SER A 57 8.85 -4.19 -14.41
CA SER A 57 8.27 -3.44 -13.29
C SER A 57 8.97 -2.10 -13.08
N ALA A 58 10.30 -2.06 -13.23
CA ALA A 58 11.05 -0.80 -13.14
C ALA A 58 10.61 0.20 -14.22
N ARG A 59 10.42 -0.26 -15.46
CA ARG A 59 9.93 0.59 -16.57
C ARG A 59 8.52 1.14 -16.36
N LEU A 60 7.66 0.39 -15.66
CA LEU A 60 6.33 0.88 -15.31
C LEU A 60 6.42 2.07 -14.35
N LEU A 61 7.31 1.99 -13.35
CA LEU A 61 7.54 3.09 -12.40
C LEU A 61 8.17 4.31 -13.07
N ASP A 62 9.12 4.14 -14.00
CA ASP A 62 9.71 5.25 -14.78
C ASP A 62 8.64 6.05 -15.54
N ALA A 63 7.55 5.40 -15.96
CA ALA A 63 6.44 6.05 -16.63
C ALA A 63 5.51 6.85 -15.68
N MET A 64 5.73 6.79 -14.35
CA MET A 64 4.97 7.50 -13.32
C MET A 64 5.79 8.61 -12.66
N ALA A 65 6.58 9.34 -13.45
CA ALA A 65 7.50 10.38 -12.98
C ALA A 65 6.81 11.50 -12.18
N ASP A 66 5.52 11.76 -12.43
CA ASP A 66 4.72 12.79 -11.74
C ASP A 66 4.51 12.52 -10.24
N TYR A 67 4.88 11.34 -9.73
CA TYR A 67 4.72 10.95 -8.33
C TYR A 67 6.01 10.99 -7.50
N GLY A 68 7.16 11.37 -8.08
CA GLY A 68 8.50 11.15 -7.49
C GLY A 68 9.31 12.38 -7.07
N ASP A 69 8.81 13.60 -7.27
CA ASP A 69 9.42 14.87 -6.82
C ASP A 69 8.79 15.33 -5.49
#